data_AF-A7EC03-F1
#
_entry.id   AF-A7EC03-F1
#
_cell.length_a   1.000
_cell.length_b   1.000
_cell.length_c   1.000
_cell.angle_alpha   90.00
_cell.angle_beta   90.00
_cell.angle_gamma   90.00
#
_symmetry.space_group_name_H-M   'P 1'
#
loop_
_entity.id
_entity.type
_entity.pdbx_description
1 polymer ?
#
loop_
_entity_poly.entity_id
_entity_poly.type
_entity_poly.pdbx_seq_one_letter_code
_entity_poly.pdbx_strand_id
1 'polypeptide(L)' 'MVYSTEPTALLSPLHRADGSASFSQNGYTVIGAVNGPIEVQRRDELPEEAAIDVIVRPAAGVGG' A
#
# COMPACT_ATOMS: atom_id res chain seq x y z
N MET A 1 9.25 -21.40 -14.81
CA MET A 1 8.93 -20.00 -15.15
C MET A 1 10.15 -19.17 -14.78
N VAL A 2 10.69 -18.38 -15.71
CA VAL A 2 11.83 -17.48 -15.43
C VAL A 2 11.25 -16.19 -14.86
N TYR A 3 11.56 -15.89 -13.61
CA TYR A 3 11.16 -14.62 -12.98
C TYR A 3 12.34 -13.66 -13.03
N SER A 4 12.06 -12.38 -13.31
CA SER A 4 13.08 -11.33 -13.21
C SER A 4 13.54 -11.21 -11.76
N THR A 5 14.86 -11.28 -11.54
CA THR A 5 15.49 -11.01 -10.25
C THR A 5 15.68 -9.51 -10.01
N GLU A 6 15.61 -8.71 -11.08
CA GLU A 6 15.72 -7.26 -10.99
C GLU A 6 14.43 -6.67 -10.41
N PRO A 7 14.54 -5.77 -9.41
CA PRO A 7 13.38 -5.12 -8.84
C PRO A 7 12.76 -4.14 -9.85
N THR A 8 11.45 -4.17 -9.98
CA THR A 8 10.69 -3.26 -10.85
C THR A 8 9.59 -2.56 -10.07
N ALA A 9 9.36 -1.29 -10.39
CA ALA A 9 8.32 -0.48 -9.78
C ALA A 9 7.52 0.27 -10.85
N LEU A 10 6.19 0.20 -10.75
CA LEU A 10 5.26 1.02 -11.51
C LEU A 10 4.62 2.02 -10.55
N LEU A 11 4.78 3.32 -10.83
CA LEU A 11 4.21 4.40 -10.03
C LEU A 11 2.83 4.82 -10.55
N SER A 12 1.94 5.14 -9.62
CA SER A 12 0.57 5.60 -9.86
C SER A 12 -0.34 4.68 -10.71
N PRO A 13 -0.34 3.35 -10.52
CA PRO A 13 -1.23 2.45 -11.26
C PRO A 13 -2.73 2.55 -10.89
N LEU A 14 -3.07 3.13 -9.73
CA LEU A 14 -4.45 3.25 -9.25
C LEU A 14 -4.98 4.68 -9.40
N HIS A 15 -6.07 4.83 -10.15
CA HIS A 15 -6.67 6.14 -10.46
C HIS A 15 -7.40 6.83 -9.30
N ARG A 16 -7.73 6.11 -8.23
CA ARG A 16 -8.54 6.63 -7.11
C ARG A 16 -7.74 6.90 -5.84
N ALA A 17 -6.51 6.40 -5.76
CA ALA A 17 -5.65 6.64 -4.62
C ALA A 17 -4.85 7.93 -4.85
N ASP A 18 -4.55 8.67 -3.79
CA ASP A 18 -3.69 9.86 -3.88
C ASP A 18 -2.26 9.46 -4.32
N GLY A 19 -1.77 8.33 -3.81
CA GLY A 19 -0.53 7.69 -4.23
C GLY A 19 -0.68 6.18 -4.37
N SER A 20 -0.03 5.59 -5.36
CA SER A 20 0.04 4.12 -5.47
C SER A 20 1.34 3.67 -6.14
N ALA A 21 1.74 2.44 -5.86
CA ALA A 21 2.86 1.80 -6.54
C ALA A 21 2.68 0.27 -6.56
N SER A 22 3.08 -0.35 -7.66
CA SER A 22 3.25 -1.80 -7.75
C SER A 22 4.73 -2.12 -7.77
N PHE A 23 5.18 -2.97 -6.86
CA PHE A 23 6.56 -3.45 -6.78
C PHE A 23 6.59 -4.95 -7.10
N SER A 24 7.52 -5.36 -7.97
CA SER A 24 7.71 -6.76 -8.33
C SER A 24 9.18 -7.16 -8.27
N GLN A 25 9.46 -8.29 -7.61
CA GLN A 25 10.80 -8.88 -7.49
C GLN A 25 10.71 -10.37 -7.16
N ASN A 26 11.60 -11.18 -7.74
CA ASN A 26 11.75 -12.62 -7.41
C ASN A 26 10.44 -13.43 -7.54
N GLY A 27 9.58 -13.07 -8.48
CA GLY A 27 8.29 -13.72 -8.70
C GLY A 27 7.18 -13.29 -7.73
N TYR A 28 7.45 -12.34 -6.83
CA TYR A 28 6.45 -11.73 -5.96
C TYR A 28 6.07 -10.35 -6.48
N THR A 29 4.80 -10.00 -6.31
CA THR A 29 4.27 -8.68 -6.63
C THR A 29 3.39 -8.19 -5.48
N VAL A 30 3.59 -6.94 -5.07
CA VAL A 30 2.76 -6.24 -4.09
C VAL A 30 2.30 -4.93 -4.72
N ILE A 31 1.05 -4.56 -4.47
CA ILE A 31 0.51 -3.25 -4.80
C ILE A 31 0.17 -2.52 -3.50
N GLY A 32 0.65 -1.28 -3.39
CA GLY A 32 0.35 -0.38 -2.28
C GLY A 32 -0.42 0.84 -2.75
N ALA A 33 -1.28 1.35 -1.87
CA ALA A 33 -2.02 2.59 -2.06
C ALA A 33 -1.92 3.43 -0.79
N VAL A 34 -1.84 4.74 -0.95
CA VAL A 34 -1.83 5.73 0.13
C VAL A 34 -2.93 6.74 -0.17
N ASN A 35 -3.74 7.05 0.85
CA ASN A 35 -4.74 8.10 0.80
C ASN A 35 -4.47 9.02 1.99
N GLY A 36 -4.27 10.30 1.74
CA GLY A 36 -3.83 11.24 2.77
C GLY A 36 -3.37 12.57 2.22
N PRO A 37 -3.58 13.68 2.96
CA PRO A 37 -4.19 13.75 4.29
C PRO A 37 -5.72 13.55 4.25
N ILE A 38 -6.27 12.76 5.19
CA ILE A 38 -7.71 12.48 5.33
C ILE A 38 -8.16 12.64 6.78
N GLU A 39 -9.45 12.93 6.99
CA GLU A 39 -10.06 13.06 8.31
C GLU A 39 -10.10 11.70 9.03
N VAL A 40 -9.64 11.65 10.28
CA VAL A 40 -9.69 10.47 11.13
C VAL A 40 -10.83 10.58 12.16
N GLN A 41 -11.19 9.45 12.79
CA GLN A 41 -12.15 9.49 13.90
C GLN A 41 -11.52 10.19 15.11
N ARG A 42 -12.29 10.97 15.87
CA ARG A 42 -11.80 11.69 17.07
C ARG A 42 -11.07 10.81 18.09
N ARG A 43 -11.40 9.51 18.16
CA ARG A 43 -10.75 8.55 19.07
C ARG A 43 -9.34 8.15 18.63
N ASP A 44 -9.08 8.26 17.33
CA ASP A 44 -7.84 7.86 16.67
C ASP A 44 -6.99 9.12 16.32
N GLU A 45 -7.48 10.31 16.65
CA GLU A 45 -6.83 11.60 16.40
C GLU A 45 -5.65 11.80 17.36
N LEU A 46 -4.51 12.21 16.79
CA LEU A 46 -3.29 12.51 17.53
C LEU A 46 -3.00 14.02 17.37
N PRO A 47 -2.94 14.81 18.46
CA PRO A 47 -2.89 16.27 18.36
C PRO A 47 -1.65 16.84 17.68
N GLU A 48 -0.52 16.15 17.76
CA GLU A 48 0.78 16.65 17.30
C GLU A 48 1.37 15.85 16.14
N GLU A 49 0.69 14.78 15.70
CA GLU A 49 1.20 13.84 14.70
C GLU A 49 0.10 13.30 13.79
N ALA A 50 0.49 12.76 12.63
CA ALA A 50 -0.46 12.14 11.72
C ALA A 50 -0.82 10.74 12.20
N ALA A 51 -2.12 10.47 12.36
CA ALA A 51 -2.61 9.12 12.55
C ALA A 51 -2.45 8.32 11.24
N ILE A 52 -1.73 7.20 11.31
CA ILE A 52 -1.46 6.32 10.16
C ILE A 52 -2.13 4.97 10.39
N ASP A 53 -2.99 4.58 9.46
CA ASP A 53 -3.58 3.23 9.39
C ASP A 53 -2.88 2.40 8.31
N VAL A 54 -2.42 1.20 8.67
CA VAL A 54 -1.68 0.30 7.79
C VAL A 54 -2.40 -1.03 7.70
N ILE A 55 -2.98 -1.31 6.54
CA ILE A 55 -3.70 -2.55 6.27
C ILE A 55 -2.88 -3.40 5.29
N VAL A 56 -2.54 -4.63 5.70
CA VAL A 56 -1.84 -5.61 4.86
C VAL A 56 -2.78 -6.78 4.55
N ARG A 57 -2.99 -7.06 3.27
CA ARG A 57 -3.83 -8.19 2.82
C ARG A 57 -2.96 -9.27 2.16
N PRO A 58 -3.08 -10.55 2.58
CA PRO A 58 -2.37 -11.64 1.92
C PRO A 58 -3.00 -11.96 0.55
N ALA A 59 -2.21 -12.57 -0.34
CA ALA A 59 -2.69 -13.03 -1.65
C ALA A 59 -3.72 -14.18 -1.57
N ALA A 60 -3.69 -14.95 -0.48
CA ALA A 60 -4.65 -16.03 -0.22
C ALA A 60 -4.96 -16.13 1.29
N GLY A 61 -6.18 -16.56 1.61
CA GLY A 61 -6.67 -16.62 2.99
C GLY A 61 -7.26 -15.29 3.46
N VAL A 62 -7.55 -15.18 4.76
CA VAL A 62 -8.06 -13.96 5.37
C VAL A 62 -6.91 -13.10 5.88
N GLY A 63 -6.96 -11.79 5.59
CA GLY A 63 -6.10 -10.80 6.23
C GLY A 63 -6.67 -10.45 7.61
N GLY A 64 -5.81 -10.46 8.63
CA GLY A 64 -6.16 -10.09 10.01
C GLY A 64 -6.36 -8.59 10.19
#